data_AF-A0A1V9XC76-F1
#
_entry.id   AF-A0A1V9XC76-F1
#
_cell.length_a   1.000
_cell.length_b   1.000
_cell.length_c   1.000
_cell.angle_alpha   90.00
_cell.angle_beta   90.00
_cell.angle_gamma   90.00
#
_symmetry.space_group_name_H-M   'P 1'
#
loop_
_entity.id
_entity.type
_entity.pdbx_description
1 polymer ?
#
loop_
_entity_poly.entity_id
_entity_poly.type
_entity_poly.pdbx_seq_one_letter_code
_entity_poly.pdbx_strand_id
1 'polypeptide(L)'
;MAILDVEPQALKMLRCAEFTPFVVFIAAPPLGSLHDVDGSLERLNRESTQLANTFGRWFDLTIVNTDIEETIHQLRKAAELIHLQEQWISVTWVYR
;
A
#
# COMPACT_ATOMS: atom_id res chain seq x y z
N MET A 1 2.66 -14.01 9.66
CA MET A 1 2.53 -12.86 8.74
C MET A 1 3.84 -12.66 8.02
N ALA A 2 3.84 -12.64 6.69
CA ALA A 2 5.00 -12.27 5.88
C ALA A 2 4.79 -10.85 5.34
N ILE A 3 5.86 -10.05 5.26
CA ILE A 3 5.85 -8.74 4.61
C ILE A 3 6.58 -8.90 3.28
N LEU A 4 5.97 -8.43 2.21
CA LEU A 4 6.48 -8.53 0.85
C LEU A 4 6.57 -7.13 0.26
N ASP A 5 7.76 -6.75 -0.18
CA ASP A 5 7.98 -5.57 -1.02
C ASP A 5 7.93 -6.02 -2.48
N VAL A 6 6.90 -5.58 -3.21
CA VAL A 6 6.58 -6.09 -4.55
C VAL A 6 6.18 -4.97 -5.49
N GLU A 7 6.48 -5.16 -6.77
CA GLU A 7 5.93 -4.31 -7.82
C GLU A 7 4.41 -4.56 -7.97
N PRO A 8 3.61 -3.52 -8.29
CA PRO A 8 2.15 -3.62 -8.42
C PRO A 8 1.68 -4.70 -9.40
N GLN A 9 2.48 -5.01 -10.43
CA GLN A 9 2.19 -6.03 -11.44
C GLN A 9 2.07 -7.42 -10.81
N ALA A 10 2.81 -7.70 -9.72
CA ALA A 10 2.76 -8.96 -8.99
C ALA A 10 1.42 -9.17 -8.25
N LEU A 11 0.68 -8.10 -7.94
CA LEU A 11 -0.61 -8.19 -7.24
C LEU A 11 -1.63 -9.04 -8.01
N LYS A 12 -1.52 -9.14 -9.34
CA LYS A 12 -2.36 -10.01 -10.16
C LYS A 12 -2.21 -11.50 -9.82
N MET A 13 -1.01 -11.92 -9.43
CA MET A 13 -0.73 -13.30 -9.04
C MET A 13 -1.00 -13.52 -7.55
N LEU A 14 -0.66 -12.53 -6.72
CA LEU A 14 -0.81 -12.62 -5.27
C LEU A 14 -2.27 -12.53 -4.81
N ARG A 15 -3.14 -11.83 -5.55
CA ARG A 15 -4.56 -11.68 -5.21
C ARG A 15 -5.36 -12.95 -5.55
N CYS A 16 -5.14 -14.00 -4.76
CA CYS A 16 -5.85 -15.27 -4.86
C CYS A 16 -6.22 -15.82 -3.47
N ALA A 17 -7.08 -16.84 -3.45
CA ALA A 17 -7.62 -17.43 -2.22
C ALA A 17 -6.57 -18.05 -1.28
N GLU A 18 -5.39 -18.39 -1.81
CA GLU A 18 -4.32 -19.01 -1.02
C GLU A 18 -3.52 -18.00 -0.21
N PHE A 19 -3.29 -16.81 -0.78
CA PHE A 19 -2.46 -15.78 -0.15
C PHE A 19 -3.27 -14.68 0.53
N THR A 20 -4.47 -14.39 0.01
CA THR A 20 -5.39 -13.34 0.53
C THR A 20 -4.64 -12.10 1.03
N PRO A 21 -3.85 -11.44 0.15
CA PRO A 21 -2.93 -10.41 0.60
C PRO A 21 -3.70 -9.17 1.05
N PHE A 22 -3.22 -8.54 2.12
CA PHE A 22 -3.62 -7.19 2.50
C PHE A 22 -2.57 -6.21 1.98
N VAL A 23 -2.98 -5.35 1.04
CA VAL A 23 -2.08 -4.49 0.28
C VAL A 23 -2.08 -3.08 0.86
N VAL A 24 -0.95 -2.68 1.43
CA VAL A 24 -0.75 -1.32 1.92
C VAL A 24 0.08 -0.53 0.91
N PHE A 25 -0.45 0.59 0.44
CA PHE A 25 0.27 1.54 -0.39
C PHE A 25 0.81 2.70 0.46
N ILE A 26 2.10 2.96 0.37
CA ILE A 26 2.75 4.10 1.03
C ILE A 26 2.89 5.20 -0.01
N ALA A 27 2.02 6.20 0.07
CA ALA A 27 2.03 7.33 -0.83
C ALA A 27 3.18 8.29 -0.49
N ALA A 28 3.70 8.95 -1.54
CA ALA A 28 4.69 10.00 -1.41
C ALA A 28 4.30 11.10 -0.42
N PRO A 29 5.27 11.71 0.28
CA PRO A 29 5.02 12.91 1.07
C PRO A 29 4.44 14.04 0.21
N PRO A 30 3.63 14.94 0.80
CA PRO A 30 3.23 16.17 0.14
C PRO A 30 4.46 17.05 -0.12
N LEU A 31 4.48 17.71 -1.28
CA LEU A 31 5.61 18.55 -1.72
C LEU A 31 5.84 19.81 -0.85
N GLY A 32 4.96 20.09 0.11
CA GLY A 32 4.90 21.35 0.84
C GLY A 32 5.99 21.62 1.89
N SER A 33 6.87 20.66 2.19
CA SER A 33 7.76 20.77 3.38
C SER A 33 9.24 20.45 3.13
N LEU A 34 9.62 20.02 1.93
CA LEU A 34 10.97 19.53 1.65
C LEU A 34 11.61 20.35 0.51
N HIS A 35 12.83 20.81 0.74
CA HIS A 35 13.62 21.52 -0.26
C HIS A 35 14.08 20.48 -1.30
N ASP A 36 13.35 20.37 -2.42
CA ASP A 36 13.65 19.44 -3.51
C ASP A 36 14.80 19.98 -4.36
N VAL A 37 16.03 19.83 -3.85
CA VAL A 37 17.26 20.39 -4.47
C VAL A 37 17.49 19.81 -5.87
N ASP A 38 17.03 18.59 -6.13
CA ASP A 38 17.35 17.80 -7.33
C ASP A 38 16.11 17.34 -8.12
N GLY A 39 14.90 17.74 -7.74
CA GLY A 39 13.65 17.32 -8.39
C GLY A 39 13.27 15.86 -8.12
N SER A 40 13.97 15.18 -7.21
CA SER A 40 13.74 13.76 -6.90
C SER A 40 12.39 13.57 -6.20
N LEU A 41 11.99 14.53 -5.37
CA LEU A 41 10.74 14.46 -4.63
C LEU A 41 9.53 14.68 -5.55
N GLU A 42 9.61 15.63 -6.48
CA GLU A 42 8.60 15.82 -7.52
C GLU A 42 8.42 14.58 -8.40
N ARG A 43 9.53 13.93 -8.78
CA ARG A 43 9.50 12.69 -9.56
C ARG A 43 8.82 11.56 -8.77
N LEU A 44 9.21 11.38 -7.52
CA LEU A 44 8.62 10.38 -6.62
C LEU A 44 7.13 10.64 -6.39
N ASN A 45 6.72 11.90 -6.24
CA ASN A 45 5.31 12.26 -6.07
C ASN A 45 4.50 11.98 -7.35
N ARG A 46 5.06 12.27 -8.53
CA ARG A 46 4.45 11.94 -9.82
C ARG A 46 4.30 10.43 -10.00
N GLU A 47 5.34 9.66 -9.71
CA GLU A 47 5.33 8.19 -9.79
C GLU A 47 4.30 7.60 -8.81
N SER A 48 4.28 8.08 -7.56
CA SER A 48 3.28 7.71 -6.55
C SER A 48 1.85 7.99 -7.01
N THR A 49 1.61 9.15 -7.62
CA THR A 49 0.28 9.53 -8.14
C THR A 49 -0.14 8.65 -9.32
N GLN A 50 0.77 8.35 -10.23
CA GLN A 50 0.50 7.44 -11.35
C GLN A 50 0.17 6.02 -10.88
N LEU A 51 0.90 5.54 -9.87
CA LEU A 51 0.64 4.25 -9.23
C LEU A 51 -0.74 4.21 -8.58
N ALA A 52 -1.10 5.23 -7.79
CA ALA A 52 -2.41 5.32 -7.15
C ALA A 52 -3.55 5.35 -8.18
N ASN A 53 -3.40 6.11 -9.27
CA ASN A 53 -4.41 6.17 -10.34
C ASN A 53 -4.58 4.84 -11.08
N THR A 54 -3.49 4.10 -11.29
CA THR A 54 -3.50 2.86 -12.08
C THR A 54 -3.90 1.65 -11.25
N PHE A 55 -3.40 1.57 -10.02
CA PHE A 55 -3.50 0.39 -9.16
C PHE A 55 -4.31 0.62 -7.88
N GLY A 56 -4.86 1.81 -7.64
CA GLY A 56 -5.56 2.16 -6.41
C GLY A 56 -6.64 1.17 -5.98
N ARG A 57 -7.36 0.56 -6.94
CA ARG A 57 -8.37 -0.49 -6.67
C ARG A 57 -7.83 -1.79 -6.05
N TRP A 58 -6.51 -1.97 -6.05
CA TRP A 58 -5.84 -3.13 -5.48
C TRP A 58 -5.32 -2.87 -4.07
N PHE A 59 -5.39 -1.63 -3.58
CA PHE A 59 -4.89 -1.24 -2.27
C PHE A 59 -6.02 -1.31 -1.25
N ASP A 60 -5.77 -1.98 -0.13
CA ASP A 60 -6.72 -2.08 0.98
C ASP A 60 -6.54 -0.90 1.96
N LEU A 61 -5.32 -0.36 2.03
CA LEU A 61 -4.96 0.80 2.86
C LEU A 61 -3.97 1.70 2.11
N THR A 62 -4.13 3.01 2.22
CA THR A 62 -3.15 4.00 1.75
C THR A 62 -2.68 4.84 2.93
N ILE A 63 -1.36 4.93 3.13
CA ILE A 63 -0.73 5.76 4.16
C ILE A 63 0.13 6.82 3.46
N VAL A 64 -0.05 8.09 3.78
CA VAL A 64 0.80 9.17 3.25
C VAL A 64 2.04 9.27 4.12
N ASN A 65 3.21 9.10 3.53
CA ASN A 65 4.50 9.14 4.24
C ASN A 65 4.89 10.57 4.61
N THR A 66 4.21 11.12 5.63
CA THR A 66 4.43 12.49 6.11
C THR A 66 5.52 12.52 7.18
N ASP A 67 5.52 11.52 8.06
CA ASP A 67 6.51 11.28 9.10
C ASP A 67 6.77 9.77 9.20
N ILE A 68 8.03 9.39 9.39
CA ILE A 68 8.44 7.97 9.39
C ILE A 68 7.88 7.25 10.61
N GLU A 69 7.92 7.88 11.78
CA GLU A 69 7.45 7.27 13.04
C GLU A 69 5.93 7.03 12.97
N GLU A 70 5.18 8.04 12.50
CA GLU A 70 3.73 7.90 12.31
C GLU A 70 3.41 6.83 11.25
N THR A 71 4.14 6.79 10.13
CA THR A 71 3.95 5.78 9.09
C THR A 71 4.18 4.37 9.62
N ILE A 72 5.24 4.17 10.41
CA ILE A 72 5.53 2.89 11.08
C ILE A 72 4.45 2.54 12.10
N HIS A 73 3.98 3.52 12.86
CA HIS A 73 2.90 3.32 13.83
C HIS A 73 1.61 2.84 13.13
N GLN A 74 1.21 3.50 12.05
CA GLN A 74 0.04 3.11 11.25
C GLN A 74 0.20 1.71 10.64
N LEU A 75 1.39 1.37 10.12
CA LEU A 75 1.67 0.03 9.58
C LEU A 75 1.56 -1.06 10.65
N ARG A 76 2.12 -0.83 11.85
CA ARG A 76 2.03 -1.78 12.97
C ARG A 76 0.59 -1.99 13.40
N LYS A 77 -0.16 -0.89 13.55
CA LYS A 77 -1.58 -0.94 13.90
C LYS A 77 -2.40 -1.69 12.87
N ALA A 78 -2.15 -1.47 11.58
CA ALA A 78 -2.81 -2.22 10.51
C ALA A 78 -2.49 -3.72 10.59
N ALA A 79 -1.22 -4.09 10.78
CA ALA A 79 -0.79 -5.48 10.93
C ALA A 79 -1.46 -6.21 12.10
N GLU A 80 -1.63 -5.52 13.23
CA GLU A 80 -2.33 -6.05 14.41
C GLU A 80 -3.82 -6.24 14.13
N LEU A 81 -4.48 -5.23 13.53
CA LEU A 81 -5.92 -5.27 13.24
C LEU A 81 -6.29 -6.29 12.16
N ILE A 82 -5.42 -6.52 11.18
CA ILE A 82 -5.62 -7.50 10.10
C ILE A 82 -5.91 -8.91 10.62
N HIS A 83 -5.30 -9.30 11.75
CA HIS A 83 -5.53 -10.62 12.36
C HIS A 83 -6.79 -10.68 13.23
N LEU A 84 -7.32 -9.53 13.63
CA LEU A 84 -8.43 -9.42 14.58
C LEU A 84 -9.76 -9.11 13.90
N GLN A 85 -9.73 -8.52 12.71
CA GLN A 85 -10.91 -8.07 11.98
C GLN A 85 -11.26 -9.01 10.83
N GLU A 86 -12.57 -9.22 10.62
CA GLU A 86 -13.07 -9.92 9.44
C GLU A 86 -12.67 -9.16 8.17
N GLN A 87 -12.12 -9.87 7.18
CA GLN A 87 -11.66 -9.28 5.93
C GLN A 87 -12.62 -9.57 4.78
N TRP A 88 -12.79 -8.58 3.91
CA TRP A 88 -13.52 -8.75 2.66
C TRP A 88 -12.68 -9.57 1.68
N ILE A 89 -13.09 -10.81 1.45
CA ILE A 89 -12.52 -11.66 0.41
C ILE A 89 -13.39 -11.65 -0.84
N SER A 90 -12.79 -11.90 -2.00
CA SER A 90 -13.56 -12.07 -3.22
C SER A 90 -14.47 -13.29 -3.12
N VAL A 91 -15.73 -13.17 -3.54
CA VAL A 91 -16.64 -14.31 -3.64
C VAL A 91 -16.07 -15.45 -4.50
N THR A 92 -15.26 -15.10 -5.52
CA THR A 92 -14.58 -16.08 -6.38
C THR A 92 -13.51 -16.91 -5.65
N TRP A 93 -13.12 -16.53 -4.44
CA TRP A 93 -12.17 -17.28 -3.62
C TRP A 93 -12.83 -18.35 -2.77
N VAL A 94 -14.14 -18.25 -2.53
CA VAL A 94 -14.90 -19.16 -1.67
C VAL A 94 -15.25 -20.47 -2.39
N TYR A 95 -15.41 -20.44 -3.71
CA TYR A 95 -15.90 -21.57 -4.51
C TYR A 95 -14.79 -22.40 -5.18
N ARG A 96 -13.66 -22.64 -4.49
CA ARG A 96 -12.64 -23.59 -4.97
C ARG A 96 -12.94 -25.01 -4.53
#